data_AF-A0A3D1HAG6-F1
#
_entry.id   AF-A0A3D1HAG6-F1
#
_cell.length_a   1.000
_cell.length_b   1.000
_cell.length_c   1.000
_cell.angle_alpha   90.00
_cell.angle_beta   90.00
_cell.angle_gamma   90.00
#
_symmetry.space_group_name_H-M   'P 1'
#
loop_
_entity.id
_entity.type
_entity.pdbx_description
1 polymer ?
#
loop_
_entity_poly.entity_id
_entity_poly.type
_entity_poly.pdbx_seq_one_letter_code
_entity_poly.pdbx_strand_id
1 'polypeptide(L)'
;MKHSKFFAAITAAAVAISMCGCMDNGKIMTVDGMEINNGVYLYYQQSAYSAAQSKINSERENELNDIADDITGDTSSDESSSSSSSSSSSSSTVKYFSTSIDGKSTSQWVKDETLRLVKQYVAVQRLCEQKGISLDRVENDDVSKKVASVWDDTNYYIQYFYGFDTAGKYYESNGIGRESYTLINTVSALKDKLFTKLYDKDGETPVSEEEFLAYVKENYAAVELLKLDYKDADGNALTSDSDKKAVDEQAQKYADRLSGGESFVDVKYDFDLKAEQDKSREQIEDYYDKNPVEGKTKEEYVAEEIAKLTVDKAESEDEIISYYNKNSNSLDEAVSEFVFSAKDDGKAALLKTDDCVYVIARVDITAREKWLESSRNSILINIKGTDYESFLDEFASNLTVEANSYLVDSKYKPEKLENASPAL
;
A
#
# COMPACT_ATOMS: atom_id res chain seq x y z
N MET A 1 18.21 -58.65 16.82
CA MET A 1 18.33 -57.74 15.66
C MET A 1 18.38 -56.32 16.19
N LYS A 2 19.45 -55.59 15.86
CA LYS A 2 19.75 -54.27 16.41
C LYS A 2 18.90 -53.21 15.69
N HIS A 3 18.08 -52.49 16.43
CA HIS A 3 17.43 -51.27 15.93
C HIS A 3 18.45 -50.13 16.01
N SER A 4 18.97 -49.69 14.85
CA SER A 4 19.79 -48.48 14.75
C SER A 4 18.89 -47.26 14.86
N LYS A 5 19.00 -46.53 15.98
CA LYS A 5 18.46 -45.18 16.15
C LYS A 5 19.25 -44.24 15.23
N PHE A 6 18.66 -43.82 14.12
CA PHE A 6 19.14 -42.66 13.37
C PHE A 6 18.63 -41.40 14.09
N PHE A 7 19.48 -40.83 14.96
CA PHE A 7 19.35 -39.43 15.30
C PHE A 7 19.83 -38.64 14.08
N ALA A 8 18.89 -38.13 13.29
CA ALA A 8 19.19 -37.04 12.38
C ALA A 8 19.53 -35.83 13.26
N ALA A 9 20.80 -35.42 13.27
CA ALA A 9 21.23 -34.18 13.87
C ALA A 9 20.52 -33.05 13.11
N ILE A 10 19.55 -32.40 13.75
CA ILE A 10 19.03 -31.11 13.32
C ILE A 10 20.18 -30.13 13.59
N THR A 11 20.96 -29.85 12.56
CA THR A 11 21.96 -28.78 12.61
C THR A 11 21.17 -27.50 12.84
N ALA A 12 21.36 -26.86 13.99
CA ALA A 12 20.91 -25.50 14.21
C ALA A 12 21.33 -24.66 13.00
N ALA A 13 20.38 -23.97 12.38
CA ALA A 13 20.65 -23.06 11.27
C ALA A 13 21.43 -21.84 11.79
N ALA A 14 22.70 -22.05 12.12
CA ALA A 14 23.68 -20.98 12.15
C ALA A 14 23.86 -20.54 10.70
N VAL A 15 23.13 -19.51 10.30
CA VAL A 15 23.36 -18.79 9.04
C VAL A 15 24.74 -18.15 9.14
N ALA A 16 25.77 -18.89 8.76
CA ALA A 16 27.13 -18.40 8.68
C ALA A 16 27.29 -17.57 7.40
N ILE A 17 26.89 -16.30 7.44
CA ILE A 17 27.23 -15.33 6.39
C ILE A 17 28.67 -14.90 6.60
N SER A 18 29.58 -15.57 5.91
CA SER A 18 30.99 -15.18 5.80
C SER A 18 31.12 -14.14 4.69
N MET A 19 31.00 -12.84 5.02
CA MET A 19 31.54 -11.76 4.18
C MET A 19 32.05 -10.60 5.04
N CYS A 20 33.37 -10.39 5.01
CA CYS A 20 34.06 -9.30 5.70
C CYS A 20 33.56 -7.93 5.23
N GLY A 21 32.80 -7.24 6.07
CA GLY A 21 32.56 -5.80 5.99
C GLY A 21 32.84 -5.16 7.34
N CYS A 22 33.82 -4.25 7.41
CA CYS A 22 34.19 -3.58 8.65
C CYS A 22 33.11 -2.56 9.08
N MET A 23 32.20 -2.96 9.97
CA MET A 23 31.41 -2.06 10.84
C MET A 23 30.99 -2.80 12.12
N ASP A 24 30.49 -2.08 13.13
CA ASP A 24 30.36 -2.50 14.54
C ASP A 24 29.53 -3.79 14.76
N ASN A 25 30.17 -4.95 14.62
CA ASN A 25 29.67 -6.28 15.02
C ASN A 25 29.62 -6.46 16.55
N GLY A 26 29.63 -5.35 17.29
CA GLY A 26 29.41 -5.33 18.71
C GLY A 26 27.99 -5.78 19.06
N LYS A 27 27.86 -6.21 20.32
CA LYS A 27 26.64 -6.80 20.86
C LYS A 27 26.07 -5.83 21.89
N ILE A 28 24.81 -5.46 21.72
CA ILE A 28 24.17 -4.48 22.61
C ILE A 28 23.45 -5.14 23.77
N MET A 29 22.88 -6.31 23.54
CA MET A 29 22.15 -7.07 24.55
C MET A 29 22.09 -8.55 24.16
N THR A 30 21.67 -9.37 25.11
CA THR A 30 21.11 -10.69 24.83
C THR A 30 19.61 -10.68 25.14
N VAL A 31 18.84 -11.39 24.32
CA VAL A 31 17.42 -11.65 24.55
C VAL A 31 17.22 -13.16 24.51
N ASP A 32 16.81 -13.74 25.65
CA ASP A 32 16.68 -15.19 25.82
C ASP A 32 17.95 -15.95 25.37
N GLY A 33 19.12 -15.41 25.75
CA GLY A 33 20.44 -15.94 25.39
C GLY A 33 20.87 -15.71 23.93
N MET A 34 20.01 -15.16 23.07
CA MET A 34 20.36 -14.78 21.70
C MET A 34 21.02 -13.40 21.69
N GLU A 35 22.19 -13.29 21.04
CA GLU A 35 22.92 -12.03 20.95
C GLU A 35 22.29 -11.09 19.91
N ILE A 36 22.14 -9.82 20.27
CA ILE A 36 21.60 -8.79 19.37
C ILE A 36 22.75 -7.89 18.89
N ASN A 37 22.94 -7.88 17.58
CA ASN A 37 23.91 -7.01 16.91
C ASN A 37 23.52 -5.53 17.09
N ASN A 38 24.51 -4.67 17.27
CA ASN A 38 24.29 -3.22 17.41
C ASN A 38 23.46 -2.67 16.23
N GLY A 39 23.75 -3.07 15.00
CA GLY A 39 23.01 -2.64 13.81
C GLY A 39 21.55 -3.10 13.78
N VAL A 40 21.23 -4.28 14.31
CA VAL A 40 19.83 -4.76 14.42
C VAL A 40 19.05 -3.88 15.39
N TYR A 41 19.63 -3.59 16.55
CA TYR A 41 19.02 -2.69 17.52
C TYR A 41 18.83 -1.27 16.97
N LEU A 42 19.84 -0.72 16.29
CA LEU A 42 19.77 0.63 15.72
C LEU A 42 18.70 0.76 14.64
N TYR A 43 18.50 -0.29 13.83
CA TYR A 43 17.39 -0.33 12.87
C TYR A 43 16.04 -0.23 13.58
N TYR A 44 15.80 -1.05 14.60
CA TYR A 44 14.54 -0.99 15.36
C TYR A 44 14.38 0.30 16.15
N GLN A 45 15.48 0.93 16.57
CA GLN A 45 15.44 2.25 17.20
C GLN A 45 15.04 3.34 16.21
N GLN A 46 15.49 3.26 14.95
CA GLN A 46 15.00 4.15 13.89
C GLN A 46 13.51 3.93 13.62
N SER A 47 13.05 2.68 13.51
CA SER A 47 11.63 2.37 13.33
C SER A 47 10.77 2.90 14.48
N ALA A 48 11.22 2.71 15.73
CA ALA A 48 10.55 3.23 16.92
C ALA A 48 10.51 4.77 16.90
N TYR A 49 11.59 5.44 16.51
CA TYR A 49 11.60 6.90 16.39
C TYR A 49 10.62 7.40 15.32
N SER A 50 10.56 6.77 14.14
CA SER A 50 9.58 7.13 13.11
C SER A 50 8.13 6.93 13.60
N ALA A 51 7.85 5.87 14.35
CA ALA A 51 6.55 5.65 14.97
C ALA A 51 6.20 6.74 16.00
N ALA A 52 7.19 7.19 16.79
CA ALA A 52 7.01 8.30 17.73
C ALA A 52 6.67 9.60 17.00
N GLN A 53 7.37 9.92 15.90
CA GLN A 53 7.11 11.10 15.08
C GLN A 53 5.68 11.08 14.51
N SER A 54 5.24 9.94 13.99
CA SER A 54 3.87 9.77 13.46
C SER A 54 2.81 9.99 14.54
N LYS A 55 2.98 9.39 15.73
CA LYS A 55 2.07 9.59 16.87
C LYS A 55 1.99 11.06 17.28
N ILE A 56 3.14 11.71 17.47
CA ILE A 56 3.19 13.13 17.86
C ILE A 56 2.52 14.01 16.80
N ASN A 57 2.75 13.76 15.52
CA ASN A 57 2.15 14.57 14.46
C ASN A 57 0.63 14.37 14.38
N SER A 58 0.15 13.12 14.51
CA SER A 58 -1.30 12.84 14.53
C SER A 58 -2.00 13.47 15.75
N GLU A 59 -1.41 13.39 16.94
CA GLU A 59 -1.94 14.05 18.14
C GLU A 59 -2.05 15.57 17.94
N ARG A 60 -1.02 16.19 17.33
CA ARG A 60 -1.01 17.62 17.03
C ARG A 60 -2.03 18.02 15.97
N GLU A 61 -2.22 17.21 14.93
CA GLU A 61 -3.24 17.45 13.91
C GLU A 61 -4.65 17.38 14.51
N ASN A 62 -4.91 16.41 15.38
CA ASN A 62 -6.18 16.30 16.11
C ASN A 62 -6.41 17.52 17.02
N GLU A 63 -5.41 17.93 17.81
CA GLU A 63 -5.51 19.14 18.64
C GLU A 63 -5.81 20.40 17.81
N LEU A 64 -5.20 20.54 16.62
CA LEU A 64 -5.47 21.66 15.72
C LEU A 64 -6.89 21.62 15.14
N ASN A 65 -7.39 20.43 14.79
CA ASN A 65 -8.74 20.25 14.29
C ASN A 65 -9.78 20.53 15.38
N ASP A 66 -9.55 20.07 16.62
CA ASP A 66 -10.43 20.34 17.77
C ASP A 66 -10.53 21.85 18.05
N ILE A 67 -9.42 22.59 17.92
CA ILE A 67 -9.41 24.06 18.06
C ILE A 67 -10.16 24.74 16.91
N ALA A 68 -10.04 24.22 15.68
CA ALA A 68 -10.76 24.77 14.53
C ALA A 68 -12.28 24.57 14.64
N ASP A 69 -12.71 23.42 15.17
CA ASP A 69 -14.12 23.12 15.44
C ASP A 69 -14.69 24.00 16.57
N ASP A 70 -13.91 24.30 17.63
CA ASP A 70 -14.34 25.18 18.72
C ASP A 70 -14.46 26.67 18.28
N ILE A 71 -13.63 27.10 17.33
CA ILE A 71 -13.70 28.47 16.77
C ILE A 71 -14.90 28.65 15.83
N THR A 72 -15.38 27.58 15.20
CA THR A 72 -16.50 27.62 14.23
C THR A 72 -17.87 27.30 14.84
N GLY A 73 -17.92 27.03 16.15
CA GLY A 73 -19.10 26.59 16.91
C GLY A 73 -20.24 27.59 17.14
N ASP A 74 -20.47 28.58 16.27
CA ASP A 74 -21.74 29.32 16.22
C ASP A 74 -22.07 29.84 14.81
N THR A 75 -22.38 28.93 13.88
CA THR A 75 -23.44 29.21 12.89
C THR A 75 -24.06 27.89 12.43
N SER A 76 -25.35 27.75 12.72
CA SER A 76 -26.19 26.70 12.13
C SER A 76 -26.31 26.86 10.60
N SER A 77 -26.52 25.71 9.95
CA SER A 77 -26.99 25.44 8.57
C SER A 77 -25.95 25.40 7.45
N ASP A 78 -25.82 24.19 6.90
CA ASP A 78 -25.60 23.83 5.50
C ASP A 78 -24.59 24.67 4.72
N GLU A 79 -23.38 24.16 4.57
CA GLU A 79 -22.85 23.67 3.29
C GLU A 79 -21.55 22.90 3.51
N SER A 80 -21.42 21.77 2.84
CA SER A 80 -20.17 21.02 2.72
C SER A 80 -19.20 21.85 1.88
N SER A 81 -18.25 22.50 2.52
CA SER A 81 -17.12 23.12 1.85
C SER A 81 -15.82 22.52 2.39
N SER A 82 -15.35 21.49 1.68
CA SER A 82 -13.97 21.01 1.71
C SER A 82 -13.05 22.12 1.22
N SER A 83 -12.74 23.07 2.10
CA SER A 83 -11.74 24.08 1.83
C SER A 83 -10.42 23.59 2.40
N SER A 84 -9.60 23.03 1.51
CA SER A 84 -8.16 22.89 1.69
C SER A 84 -7.57 24.30 1.86
N SER A 85 -7.66 24.82 3.08
CA SER A 85 -7.01 26.06 3.46
C SER A 85 -5.54 25.73 3.73
N SER A 86 -4.73 25.97 2.71
CA SER A 86 -3.28 26.10 2.84
C SER A 86 -2.98 27.32 3.71
N SER A 87 -3.13 27.16 5.03
CA SER A 87 -2.61 28.12 5.99
C SER A 87 -1.10 27.94 6.04
N SER A 88 -0.38 28.92 5.51
CA SER A 88 1.05 29.12 5.69
C SER A 88 1.38 29.37 7.16
N SER A 89 1.30 28.31 7.97
CA SER A 89 1.83 28.32 9.33
C SER A 89 3.34 28.22 9.23
N SER A 90 4.02 29.27 9.68
CA SER A 90 5.46 29.33 9.91
C SER A 90 5.93 28.02 10.55
N SER A 91 6.60 27.17 9.76
CA SER A 91 7.13 25.87 10.18
C SER A 91 8.13 26.06 11.31
N SER A 92 7.65 25.93 12.55
CA SER A 92 8.53 25.70 13.68
C SER A 92 8.89 24.22 13.66
N THR A 93 10.16 23.91 13.45
CA THR A 93 10.66 22.53 13.47
C THR A 93 10.25 21.86 14.79
N VAL A 94 9.46 20.78 14.69
CA VAL A 94 9.03 20.01 15.86
C VAL A 94 10.25 19.38 16.53
N LYS A 95 10.46 19.69 17.81
CA LYS A 95 11.51 19.08 18.63
C LYS A 95 10.96 17.82 19.30
N TYR A 96 10.98 16.70 18.59
CA TYR A 96 10.28 15.47 18.99
C TYR A 96 10.71 14.94 20.37
N PHE A 97 11.98 15.06 20.76
CA PHE A 97 12.43 14.61 22.08
C PHE A 97 12.08 15.54 23.25
N SER A 98 11.45 16.68 22.97
CA SER A 98 10.90 17.58 23.99
C SER A 98 9.42 17.33 24.30
N THR A 99 8.80 16.32 23.68
CA THR A 99 7.40 15.95 23.88
C THR A 99 7.27 14.70 24.76
N SER A 100 6.02 14.24 24.92
CA SER A 100 5.68 13.00 25.61
C SER A 100 4.69 12.19 24.79
N ILE A 101 4.73 10.88 24.94
CA ILE A 101 3.78 9.93 24.35
C ILE A 101 3.32 8.99 25.46
N ASP A 102 2.01 8.80 25.60
CA ASP A 102 1.42 7.91 26.61
C ASP A 102 1.92 8.19 28.05
N GLY A 103 2.14 9.47 28.39
CA GLY A 103 2.64 9.91 29.70
C GLY A 103 4.14 9.63 29.97
N LYS A 104 4.88 9.13 28.98
CA LYS A 104 6.34 8.93 29.04
C LYS A 104 7.06 10.00 28.21
N SER A 105 8.31 10.30 28.54
CA SER A 105 9.14 11.11 27.62
C SER A 105 9.31 10.37 26.29
N THR A 106 9.39 11.10 25.18
CA THR A 106 9.61 10.50 23.85
C THR A 106 10.85 9.61 23.82
N SER A 107 11.93 10.00 24.53
CA SER A 107 13.13 9.17 24.66
C SER A 107 12.85 7.82 25.34
N GLN A 108 12.10 7.81 26.45
CA GLN A 108 11.74 6.56 27.12
C GLN A 108 10.78 5.72 26.27
N TRP A 109 9.81 6.36 25.62
CA TRP A 109 8.88 5.67 24.72
C TRP A 109 9.62 4.98 23.57
N VAL A 110 10.57 5.68 22.92
CA VAL A 110 11.39 5.10 21.85
C VAL A 110 12.23 3.93 22.36
N LYS A 111 12.81 4.01 23.57
CA LYS A 111 13.55 2.89 24.16
C LYS A 111 12.65 1.68 24.41
N ASP A 112 11.47 1.89 24.99
CA ASP A 112 10.51 0.83 25.28
C ASP A 112 10.04 0.15 23.99
N GLU A 113 9.72 0.93 22.97
CA GLU A 113 9.29 0.43 21.67
C GLU A 113 10.42 -0.29 20.92
N THR A 114 11.65 0.24 20.99
CA THR A 114 12.84 -0.45 20.46
C THR A 114 13.00 -1.83 21.11
N LEU A 115 12.85 -1.90 22.43
CA LEU A 115 12.97 -3.17 23.15
C LEU A 115 11.84 -4.15 22.78
N ARG A 116 10.61 -3.67 22.62
CA ARG A 116 9.48 -4.47 22.15
C ARG A 116 9.78 -5.10 20.78
N LEU A 117 10.21 -4.29 19.81
CA LEU A 117 10.56 -4.74 18.46
C LEU A 117 11.74 -5.72 18.44
N VAL A 118 12.79 -5.47 19.22
CA VAL A 118 13.93 -6.40 19.36
C VAL A 118 13.51 -7.73 20.00
N LYS A 119 12.61 -7.69 20.99
CA LYS A 119 12.04 -8.91 21.56
C LYS A 119 11.19 -9.66 20.55
N GLN A 120 10.37 -8.99 19.74
CA GLN A 120 9.63 -9.62 18.64
C GLN A 120 10.56 -10.26 17.61
N TYR A 121 11.66 -9.60 17.25
CA TYR A 121 12.69 -10.16 16.35
C TYR A 121 13.21 -11.52 16.86
N VAL A 122 13.42 -11.68 18.16
CA VAL A 122 13.80 -12.97 18.75
C VAL A 122 12.62 -13.93 18.85
N ALA A 123 11.42 -13.45 19.19
CA ALA A 123 10.21 -14.26 19.27
C ALA A 123 9.91 -14.97 17.95
N VAL A 124 9.97 -14.26 16.82
CA VAL A 124 9.76 -14.85 15.49
C VAL A 124 10.74 -15.99 15.23
N GLN A 125 12.04 -15.79 15.55
CA GLN A 125 13.05 -16.83 15.35
C GLN A 125 12.79 -18.06 16.23
N ARG A 126 12.45 -17.87 17.51
CA ARG A 126 12.13 -18.95 18.45
C ARG A 126 10.89 -19.73 18.01
N LEU A 127 9.83 -19.03 17.59
CA LEU A 127 8.60 -19.65 17.10
C LEU A 127 8.84 -20.42 15.81
N CYS A 128 9.65 -19.88 14.89
CA CYS A 128 10.03 -20.59 13.67
C CYS A 128 10.86 -21.84 13.97
N GLU A 129 11.84 -21.74 14.88
CA GLU A 129 12.62 -22.90 15.34
C GLU A 129 11.72 -23.99 15.95
N GLN A 130 10.81 -23.61 16.85
CA GLN A 130 9.86 -24.53 17.48
C GLN A 130 8.97 -25.24 16.46
N LYS A 131 8.55 -24.52 15.41
CA LYS A 131 7.61 -25.01 14.40
C LYS A 131 8.30 -25.64 13.18
N GLY A 132 9.64 -25.67 13.16
CA GLY A 132 10.41 -26.17 12.01
C GLY A 132 10.23 -25.32 10.75
N ILE A 133 9.98 -24.02 10.90
CA ILE A 133 9.83 -23.08 9.80
C ILE A 133 11.21 -22.53 9.43
N SER A 134 11.58 -22.67 8.16
CA SER A 134 12.79 -22.10 7.60
C SER A 134 12.50 -21.54 6.21
N LEU A 135 13.31 -20.57 5.79
CA LEU A 135 13.34 -20.13 4.40
C LEU A 135 14.00 -21.20 3.53
N ASP A 136 13.39 -21.50 2.39
CA ASP A 136 13.98 -22.34 1.36
C ASP A 136 14.99 -21.55 0.51
N ARG A 137 15.57 -22.19 -0.51
CA ARG A 137 16.59 -21.56 -1.34
C ARG A 137 16.06 -20.36 -2.12
N VAL A 138 14.84 -20.44 -2.66
CA VAL A 138 14.26 -19.36 -3.47
C VAL A 138 13.98 -18.16 -2.58
N GLU A 139 13.38 -18.39 -1.42
CA GLU A 139 13.09 -17.34 -0.44
C GLU A 139 14.38 -16.66 0.06
N ASN A 140 15.45 -17.43 0.32
CA ASN A 140 16.75 -16.87 0.69
C ASN A 140 17.40 -16.05 -0.45
N ASP A 141 17.29 -16.51 -1.70
CA ASP A 141 17.76 -15.77 -2.87
C ASP A 141 17.00 -14.44 -3.01
N ASP A 142 15.70 -14.42 -2.73
CA ASP A 142 14.88 -13.20 -2.81
C ASP A 142 15.22 -12.20 -1.69
N VAL A 143 15.45 -12.67 -0.46
CA VAL A 143 16.03 -11.82 0.60
C VAL A 143 17.37 -11.24 0.14
N SER A 144 18.24 -12.05 -0.45
CA SER A 144 19.57 -11.63 -0.90
C SER A 144 19.49 -10.56 -1.99
N LYS A 145 18.60 -10.72 -2.98
CA LYS A 145 18.36 -9.73 -4.02
C LYS A 145 17.83 -8.41 -3.45
N LYS A 146 16.88 -8.47 -2.50
CA LYS A 146 16.34 -7.30 -1.82
C LYS A 146 17.42 -6.53 -1.05
N VAL A 147 18.29 -7.24 -0.34
CA VAL A 147 19.42 -6.59 0.35
C VAL A 147 20.41 -6.00 -0.65
N ALA A 148 20.68 -6.70 -1.76
CA ALA A 148 21.57 -6.21 -2.81
C ALA A 148 21.07 -4.91 -3.43
N SER A 149 19.78 -4.81 -3.78
CA SER A 149 19.24 -3.55 -4.34
C SER A 149 19.38 -2.37 -3.38
N VAL A 150 19.20 -2.57 -2.07
CA VAL A 150 19.40 -1.51 -1.07
C VAL A 150 20.85 -1.01 -1.03
N TRP A 151 21.83 -1.91 -1.19
CA TRP A 151 23.25 -1.55 -1.12
C TRP A 151 23.83 -1.04 -2.44
N ASP A 152 23.40 -1.65 -3.54
CA ASP A 152 24.10 -1.61 -4.82
C ASP A 152 23.38 -0.67 -5.82
N ASP A 153 22.06 -0.46 -5.68
CA ASP A 153 21.27 0.39 -6.59
C ASP A 153 21.20 1.85 -6.12
N THR A 154 21.30 2.78 -7.08
CA THR A 154 21.12 4.21 -6.83
C THR A 154 19.69 4.50 -6.37
N ASN A 155 19.55 5.26 -5.28
CA ASN A 155 18.26 5.72 -4.79
C ASN A 155 18.20 7.25 -4.84
N TYR A 156 17.48 7.80 -5.83
CA TYR A 156 17.38 9.25 -6.04
C TYR A 156 16.74 9.99 -4.87
N TYR A 157 15.78 9.39 -4.17
CA TYR A 157 15.18 9.98 -2.98
C TYR A 157 16.22 10.13 -1.87
N ILE A 158 16.98 9.06 -1.60
CA ILE A 158 18.05 9.09 -0.59
C ILE A 158 19.16 10.07 -1.00
N GLN A 159 19.50 10.14 -2.28
CA GLN A 159 20.49 11.09 -2.79
C GLN A 159 20.03 12.53 -2.59
N TYR A 160 18.78 12.83 -2.93
CA TYR A 160 18.23 14.18 -2.83
C TYR A 160 18.09 14.65 -1.37
N PHE A 161 17.48 13.82 -0.51
CA PHE A 161 17.18 14.22 0.86
C PHE A 161 18.35 14.00 1.83
N TYR A 162 19.12 12.92 1.67
CA TYR A 162 20.13 12.52 2.65
C TYR A 162 21.57 12.56 2.12
N GLY A 163 21.78 12.86 0.82
CA GLY A 163 23.11 13.04 0.24
C GLY A 163 23.90 11.73 0.06
N PHE A 164 23.24 10.56 0.08
CA PHE A 164 23.87 9.26 -0.17
C PHE A 164 23.41 8.67 -1.50
N ASP A 165 24.34 8.07 -2.26
CA ASP A 165 23.98 7.48 -3.55
C ASP A 165 23.04 6.27 -3.42
N THR A 166 23.21 5.48 -2.37
CA THR A 166 22.42 4.27 -2.10
C THR A 166 21.85 4.30 -0.68
N ALA A 167 20.72 3.61 -0.48
CA ALA A 167 20.11 3.46 0.84
C ALA A 167 21.04 2.72 1.82
N GLY A 168 21.83 1.76 1.33
CA GLY A 168 22.84 1.04 2.11
C GLY A 168 23.88 1.98 2.73
N LYS A 169 24.42 2.95 1.97
CA LYS A 169 25.35 3.97 2.51
C LYS A 169 24.69 4.82 3.60
N TYR A 170 23.41 5.17 3.43
CA TYR A 170 22.65 5.87 4.46
C TYR A 170 22.51 5.02 5.73
N TYR A 171 22.15 3.73 5.62
CA TYR A 171 22.08 2.82 6.76
C TYR A 171 23.44 2.65 7.47
N GLU A 172 24.52 2.48 6.70
CA GLU A 172 25.88 2.37 7.23
C GLU A 172 26.30 3.63 7.98
N SER A 173 25.94 4.81 7.49
CA SER A 173 26.20 6.08 8.19
C SER A 173 25.51 6.15 9.57
N ASN A 174 24.44 5.37 9.75
CA ASN A 174 23.69 5.24 10.99
C ASN A 174 24.11 4.00 11.81
N GLY A 175 25.17 3.29 11.42
CA GLY A 175 25.68 2.11 12.12
C GLY A 175 24.93 0.81 11.81
N ILE A 176 24.11 0.79 10.76
CA ILE A 176 23.35 -0.40 10.31
C ILE A 176 24.06 -0.97 9.08
N GLY A 177 24.92 -1.97 9.31
CA GLY A 177 25.65 -2.63 8.21
C GLY A 177 24.81 -3.63 7.43
N ARG A 178 25.31 -4.01 6.24
CA ARG A 178 24.66 -4.99 5.32
C ARG A 178 24.27 -6.28 6.03
N GLU A 179 25.15 -6.81 6.88
CA GLU A 179 24.90 -8.04 7.63
C GLU A 179 23.70 -7.91 8.59
N SER A 180 23.63 -6.82 9.36
CA SER A 180 22.48 -6.57 10.25
C SER A 180 21.19 -6.42 9.45
N TYR A 181 21.24 -5.72 8.32
CA TYR A 181 20.09 -5.55 7.44
C TYR A 181 19.64 -6.86 6.79
N THR A 182 20.57 -7.75 6.44
CA THR A 182 20.26 -9.12 5.98
C THR A 182 19.55 -9.91 7.06
N LEU A 183 20.03 -9.88 8.31
CA LEU A 183 19.38 -10.56 9.43
C LEU A 183 17.95 -10.05 9.64
N ILE A 184 17.74 -8.74 9.62
CA ILE A 184 16.41 -8.12 9.74
C ILE A 184 15.48 -8.60 8.63
N ASN A 185 15.92 -8.58 7.37
CA ASN A 185 15.07 -9.00 6.25
C ASN A 185 14.82 -10.52 6.25
N THR A 186 15.77 -11.31 6.73
CA THR A 186 15.58 -12.76 6.93
C THR A 186 14.50 -13.02 7.96
N VAL A 187 14.56 -12.34 9.12
CA VAL A 187 13.54 -12.48 10.16
C VAL A 187 12.19 -11.89 9.73
N SER A 188 12.18 -10.84 8.92
CA SER A 188 10.95 -10.34 8.30
C SER A 188 10.29 -11.38 7.41
N ALA A 189 11.05 -12.04 6.52
CA ALA A 189 10.52 -13.11 5.68
C ALA A 189 10.04 -14.32 6.50
N LEU A 190 10.74 -14.66 7.59
CA LEU A 190 10.28 -15.68 8.54
C LEU A 190 8.99 -15.25 9.25
N LYS A 191 8.84 -13.96 9.60
CA LYS A 191 7.62 -13.41 10.20
C LYS A 191 6.43 -13.56 9.26
N ASP A 192 6.60 -13.28 7.97
CA ASP A 192 5.54 -13.44 6.97
C ASP A 192 5.20 -14.93 6.74
N LYS A 193 6.21 -15.79 6.72
CA LYS A 193 6.02 -17.24 6.58
C LYS A 193 5.33 -17.86 7.80
N LEU A 194 5.69 -17.41 9.00
CA LEU A 194 5.02 -17.80 10.24
C LEU A 194 3.56 -17.34 10.24
N PHE A 195 3.27 -16.12 9.80
CA PHE A 195 1.90 -15.63 9.66
C PHE A 195 1.06 -16.54 8.75
N THR A 196 1.58 -16.86 7.56
CA THR A 196 0.92 -17.76 6.60
C THR A 196 0.69 -19.15 7.21
N LYS A 197 1.68 -19.67 7.95
CA LYS A 197 1.60 -20.98 8.62
C LYS A 197 0.58 -21.01 9.75
N LEU A 198 0.21 -19.85 10.31
CA LEU A 198 -0.83 -19.74 11.31
C LEU A 198 -2.22 -19.58 10.68
N TYR A 199 -2.38 -18.67 9.72
CA TYR A 199 -3.70 -18.15 9.36
C TYR A 199 -4.20 -18.48 7.95
N ASP A 200 -3.35 -18.96 7.04
CA ASP A 200 -3.81 -19.36 5.72
C ASP A 200 -4.56 -20.71 5.75
N LYS A 201 -5.12 -21.16 4.62
CA LYS A 201 -6.03 -22.33 4.52
C LYS A 201 -5.49 -23.60 5.21
N ASP A 202 -4.20 -23.88 5.05
CA ASP A 202 -3.51 -25.03 5.63
C ASP A 202 -2.76 -24.70 6.95
N GLY A 203 -3.11 -23.57 7.55
CA GLY A 203 -2.50 -23.06 8.78
C GLY A 203 -2.95 -23.79 10.04
N GLU A 204 -2.29 -23.48 11.16
CA GLU A 204 -2.64 -24.05 12.47
C GLU A 204 -3.97 -23.50 13.04
N THR A 205 -4.26 -22.23 12.76
CA THR A 205 -5.46 -21.51 13.18
C THR A 205 -6.01 -20.73 11.97
N PRO A 206 -6.47 -21.43 10.92
CA PRO A 206 -6.82 -20.82 9.65
C PRO A 206 -8.01 -19.85 9.81
N VAL A 207 -7.97 -18.74 9.07
CA VAL A 207 -9.16 -17.92 8.85
C VAL A 207 -10.16 -18.74 8.03
N SER A 208 -11.38 -18.89 8.53
CA SER A 208 -12.41 -19.66 7.84
C SER A 208 -12.76 -18.99 6.50
N GLU A 209 -13.14 -19.78 5.48
CA GLU A 209 -13.53 -19.22 4.19
C GLU A 209 -14.75 -18.29 4.32
N GLU A 210 -15.65 -18.58 5.26
CA GLU A 210 -16.79 -17.71 5.58
C GLU A 210 -16.34 -16.35 6.14
N GLU A 211 -15.44 -16.34 7.13
CA GLU A 211 -14.86 -15.09 7.70
C GLU A 211 -14.09 -14.31 6.62
N PHE A 212 -13.30 -15.00 5.80
CA PHE A 212 -12.54 -14.40 4.71
C PHE A 212 -13.46 -13.72 3.70
N LEU A 213 -14.47 -14.43 3.18
CA LEU A 213 -15.39 -13.89 2.18
C LEU A 213 -16.30 -12.81 2.76
N ALA A 214 -16.71 -12.91 4.03
CA ALA A 214 -17.45 -11.87 4.71
C ALA A 214 -16.64 -10.57 4.78
N TYR A 215 -15.38 -10.66 5.21
CA TYR A 215 -14.47 -9.52 5.25
C TYR A 215 -14.26 -8.90 3.85
N VAL A 216 -14.06 -9.73 2.83
CA VAL A 216 -13.92 -9.27 1.44
C VAL A 216 -15.15 -8.50 0.98
N LYS A 217 -16.36 -9.04 1.19
CA LYS A 217 -17.62 -8.39 0.78
C LYS A 217 -17.86 -7.05 1.49
N GLU A 218 -17.41 -6.94 2.73
CA GLU A 218 -17.58 -5.72 3.53
C GLU A 218 -16.58 -4.61 3.14
N ASN A 219 -15.35 -5.00 2.81
CA ASN A 219 -14.23 -4.05 2.69
C ASN A 219 -13.74 -3.82 1.26
N TYR A 220 -14.15 -4.66 0.30
CA TYR A 220 -13.67 -4.58 -1.07
C TYR A 220 -14.83 -4.64 -2.08
N ALA A 221 -14.59 -4.02 -3.24
CA ALA A 221 -15.51 -4.04 -4.36
C ALA A 221 -14.75 -4.27 -5.67
N ALA A 222 -15.32 -5.10 -6.53
CA ALA A 222 -14.91 -5.24 -7.92
C ALA A 222 -15.89 -4.42 -8.77
N VAL A 223 -15.37 -3.55 -9.62
CA VAL A 223 -16.15 -2.49 -10.25
C VAL A 223 -15.77 -2.36 -11.73
N GLU A 224 -16.81 -2.43 -12.55
CA GLU A 224 -16.78 -2.02 -13.95
C GLU A 224 -17.07 -0.52 -14.01
N LEU A 225 -16.12 0.24 -14.53
CA LEU A 225 -16.14 1.70 -14.47
C LEU A 225 -15.87 2.30 -15.86
N LEU A 226 -16.78 3.13 -16.34
CA LEU A 226 -16.55 4.04 -17.47
C LEU A 226 -16.65 5.48 -16.97
N LYS A 227 -15.78 6.35 -17.45
CA LYS A 227 -15.83 7.80 -17.18
C LYS A 227 -16.08 8.54 -18.49
N LEU A 228 -17.16 9.30 -18.56
CA LEU A 228 -17.45 10.20 -19.67
C LEU A 228 -17.27 11.64 -19.19
N ASP A 229 -16.18 12.28 -19.61
CA ASP A 229 -15.94 13.68 -19.27
C ASP A 229 -16.96 14.60 -19.96
N TYR A 230 -17.43 15.62 -19.26
CA TYR A 230 -18.17 16.74 -19.84
C TYR A 230 -17.21 17.70 -20.54
N LYS A 231 -16.45 17.17 -21.50
CA LYS A 231 -15.49 17.90 -22.32
C LYS A 231 -15.71 17.62 -23.80
N ASP A 232 -15.35 18.58 -24.64
CA ASP A 232 -15.25 18.40 -26.09
C ASP A 232 -13.95 17.67 -26.48
N ALA A 233 -13.76 17.44 -27.78
CA ALA A 233 -12.59 16.74 -28.32
C ALA A 233 -11.26 17.47 -28.06
N ASP A 234 -11.30 18.79 -27.87
CA ASP A 234 -10.16 19.65 -27.53
C ASP A 234 -9.86 19.64 -26.02
N GLY A 235 -10.71 19.00 -25.22
CA GLY A 235 -10.59 18.94 -23.76
C GLY A 235 -11.17 20.18 -23.05
N ASN A 236 -11.88 21.05 -23.74
CA ASN A 236 -12.59 22.17 -23.12
C ASN A 236 -13.88 21.68 -22.47
N ALA A 237 -14.24 22.27 -21.32
CA ALA A 237 -15.48 21.92 -20.64
C ALA A 237 -16.70 22.26 -21.50
N LEU A 238 -17.66 21.34 -21.56
CA LEU A 238 -18.96 21.56 -22.20
C LEU A 238 -19.74 22.62 -21.41
N THR A 239 -20.21 23.64 -22.10
CA THR A 239 -20.94 24.78 -21.50
C THR A 239 -22.45 24.72 -21.73
N SER A 240 -22.91 23.87 -22.64
CA SER A 240 -24.31 23.70 -23.01
C SER A 240 -24.95 22.53 -22.27
N ASP A 241 -26.11 22.75 -21.65
CA ASP A 241 -26.93 21.69 -21.03
C ASP A 241 -27.33 20.61 -22.04
N SER A 242 -27.53 20.97 -23.31
CA SER A 242 -27.88 20.02 -24.36
C SER A 242 -26.73 19.06 -24.65
N ASP A 243 -25.49 19.54 -24.61
CA ASP A 243 -24.30 18.73 -24.91
C ASP A 243 -23.99 17.81 -23.74
N LYS A 244 -24.09 18.32 -22.50
CA LYS A 244 -24.01 17.49 -21.29
C LYS A 244 -25.08 16.40 -21.27
N LYS A 245 -26.31 16.74 -21.68
CA LYS A 245 -27.40 15.75 -21.79
C LYS A 245 -27.11 14.66 -22.82
N ALA A 246 -26.45 14.98 -23.94
CA ALA A 246 -26.05 13.96 -24.90
C ALA A 246 -25.01 12.98 -24.33
N VAL A 247 -24.08 13.49 -23.51
CA VAL A 247 -23.12 12.64 -22.76
C VAL A 247 -23.86 11.76 -21.75
N ASP A 248 -24.82 12.31 -21.00
CA ASP A 248 -25.65 11.54 -20.06
C ASP A 248 -26.46 10.43 -20.76
N GLU A 249 -27.08 10.73 -21.90
CA GLU A 249 -27.82 9.74 -22.69
C GLU A 249 -26.90 8.64 -23.22
N GLN A 250 -25.66 8.97 -23.58
CA GLN A 250 -24.67 7.98 -23.98
C GLN A 250 -24.21 7.11 -22.80
N ALA A 251 -23.96 7.72 -21.63
CA ALA A 251 -23.65 7.00 -20.40
C ALA A 251 -24.78 6.04 -20.02
N GLN A 252 -26.03 6.49 -20.12
CA GLN A 252 -27.21 5.66 -19.83
C GLN A 252 -27.29 4.44 -20.77
N LYS A 253 -26.97 4.58 -22.07
CA LYS A 253 -26.94 3.43 -22.97
C LYS A 253 -25.93 2.37 -22.53
N TYR A 254 -24.75 2.78 -22.06
CA TYR A 254 -23.77 1.83 -21.53
C TYR A 254 -24.27 1.18 -20.22
N ALA A 255 -24.88 1.96 -19.33
CA ALA A 255 -25.49 1.43 -18.11
C ALA A 255 -26.59 0.40 -18.40
N ASP A 256 -27.45 0.68 -19.39
CA ASP A 256 -28.53 -0.22 -19.81
C ASP A 256 -27.98 -1.53 -20.39
N ARG A 257 -26.90 -1.45 -21.19
CA ARG A 257 -26.21 -2.62 -21.77
C ARG A 257 -25.61 -3.52 -20.68
N LEU A 258 -24.86 -2.92 -19.75
CA LEU A 258 -24.26 -3.66 -18.62
C LEU A 258 -25.34 -4.27 -17.73
N SER A 259 -26.38 -3.52 -17.39
CA SER A 259 -27.52 -4.04 -16.60
C SER A 259 -28.32 -5.10 -17.35
N GLY A 260 -28.25 -5.12 -18.69
CA GLY A 260 -28.80 -6.15 -19.56
C GLY A 260 -27.97 -7.44 -19.62
N GLY A 261 -26.79 -7.46 -18.99
CA GLY A 261 -25.88 -8.61 -18.96
C GLY A 261 -24.92 -8.70 -20.15
N GLU A 262 -24.76 -7.63 -20.91
CA GLU A 262 -23.68 -7.55 -21.90
C GLU A 262 -22.31 -7.49 -21.20
N SER A 263 -21.29 -8.14 -21.78
CA SER A 263 -19.97 -8.22 -21.13
C SER A 263 -19.30 -6.85 -21.05
N PHE A 264 -18.58 -6.60 -19.95
CA PHE A 264 -17.85 -5.34 -19.82
C PHE A 264 -16.75 -5.19 -20.87
N VAL A 265 -16.16 -6.29 -21.33
CA VAL A 265 -15.17 -6.29 -22.42
C VAL A 265 -15.76 -5.71 -23.72
N ASP A 266 -16.98 -6.10 -24.08
CA ASP A 266 -17.65 -5.60 -25.28
C ASP A 266 -18.04 -4.13 -25.12
N VAL A 267 -18.64 -3.78 -23.98
CA VAL A 267 -19.06 -2.41 -23.68
C VAL A 267 -17.85 -1.47 -23.63
N LYS A 268 -16.74 -1.89 -23.01
CA LYS A 268 -15.50 -1.11 -22.91
C LYS A 268 -14.85 -0.92 -24.28
N TYR A 269 -14.84 -1.96 -25.13
CA TYR A 269 -14.37 -1.85 -26.51
C TYR A 269 -15.16 -0.79 -27.29
N ASP A 270 -16.49 -0.82 -27.23
CA ASP A 270 -17.32 0.16 -27.92
C ASP A 270 -17.14 1.57 -27.35
N PHE A 271 -16.98 1.68 -26.03
CA PHE A 271 -16.68 2.94 -25.37
C PHE A 271 -15.35 3.54 -25.84
N ASP A 272 -14.27 2.75 -25.85
CA ASP A 272 -12.95 3.18 -26.29
C ASP A 272 -12.92 3.48 -27.79
N LEU A 273 -13.59 2.66 -28.60
CA LEU A 273 -13.72 2.90 -30.03
C LEU A 273 -14.44 4.22 -30.30
N LYS A 274 -15.52 4.50 -29.57
CA LYS A 274 -16.24 5.76 -29.71
C LYS A 274 -15.36 6.97 -29.35
N ALA A 275 -14.59 6.88 -28.26
CA ALA A 275 -13.66 7.93 -27.88
C ALA A 275 -12.58 8.17 -28.94
N GLU A 276 -12.02 7.10 -29.53
CA GLU A 276 -11.05 7.21 -30.62
C GLU A 276 -11.68 7.80 -31.89
N GLN A 277 -12.91 7.39 -32.24
CA GLN A 277 -13.65 7.95 -33.36
C GLN A 277 -13.93 9.45 -33.20
N ASP A 278 -14.28 9.90 -32.00
CA ASP A 278 -14.55 11.31 -31.72
C ASP A 278 -13.29 12.16 -31.77
N LYS A 279 -12.18 11.66 -31.23
CA LYS A 279 -10.86 12.31 -31.31
C LYS A 279 -10.33 12.39 -32.74
N SER A 280 -10.47 11.33 -33.52
CA SER A 280 -9.96 11.25 -34.89
C SER A 280 -10.84 11.99 -35.91
N ARG A 281 -12.13 12.23 -35.60
CA ARG A 281 -13.07 12.88 -36.52
C ARG A 281 -12.57 14.23 -37.04
N GLU A 282 -12.12 15.12 -36.16
CA GLU A 282 -11.67 16.45 -36.57
C GLU A 282 -10.46 16.38 -37.51
N GLN A 283 -9.51 15.48 -37.23
CA GLN A 283 -8.33 15.27 -38.08
C GLN A 283 -8.71 14.74 -39.47
N ILE A 284 -9.69 13.85 -39.54
CA ILE A 284 -10.21 13.31 -40.81
C ILE A 284 -10.95 14.41 -41.58
N GLU A 285 -11.73 15.24 -40.89
CA GLU A 285 -12.45 16.37 -41.47
C GLU A 285 -11.49 17.44 -42.03
N ASP A 286 -10.45 17.82 -41.28
CA ASP A 286 -9.39 18.74 -41.71
C ASP A 286 -8.57 18.16 -42.88
N TYR A 287 -8.31 16.85 -42.87
CA TYR A 287 -7.64 16.18 -43.99
C TYR A 287 -8.47 16.30 -45.28
N TYR A 288 -9.79 16.06 -45.22
CA TYR A 288 -10.67 16.17 -46.39
C TYR A 288 -10.75 17.61 -46.91
N ASP A 289 -10.85 18.61 -46.01
CA ASP A 289 -10.90 20.02 -46.41
C ASP A 289 -9.64 20.45 -47.19
N LYS A 290 -8.49 19.84 -46.86
CA LYS A 290 -7.22 20.02 -47.57
C LYS A 290 -7.08 19.13 -48.80
N ASN A 291 -7.74 17.97 -48.83
CA ASN A 291 -7.60 16.92 -49.84
C ASN A 291 -8.97 16.31 -50.22
N PRO A 292 -9.84 17.05 -50.94
CA PRO A 292 -11.16 16.54 -51.29
C PRO A 292 -11.07 15.32 -52.21
N VAL A 293 -11.87 14.29 -51.91
CA VAL A 293 -11.91 13.04 -52.67
C VAL A 293 -12.99 13.12 -53.74
N GLU A 294 -12.61 13.03 -55.01
CA GLU A 294 -13.54 13.10 -56.13
C GLU A 294 -14.61 12.01 -56.04
N GLY A 295 -15.88 12.39 -56.17
CA GLY A 295 -17.02 11.47 -56.15
C GLY A 295 -17.54 11.10 -54.77
N LYS A 296 -17.06 11.73 -53.68
CA LYS A 296 -17.59 11.59 -52.32
C LYS A 296 -17.87 12.94 -51.69
N THR A 297 -18.86 13.01 -50.81
CA THR A 297 -19.00 14.17 -49.91
C THR A 297 -18.06 14.04 -48.71
N LYS A 298 -17.86 15.15 -47.98
CA LYS A 298 -17.08 15.15 -46.73
C LYS A 298 -17.67 14.15 -45.74
N GLU A 299 -18.98 14.14 -45.59
CA GLU A 299 -19.71 13.25 -44.68
C GLU A 299 -19.54 11.78 -45.05
N GLU A 300 -19.60 11.44 -46.34
CA GLU A 300 -19.37 10.07 -46.81
C GLU A 300 -17.93 9.62 -46.55
N TYR A 301 -16.96 10.47 -46.86
CA TYR A 301 -15.54 10.19 -46.61
C TYR A 301 -15.25 10.00 -45.11
N VAL A 302 -15.71 10.93 -44.27
CA VAL A 302 -15.51 10.87 -42.81
C VAL A 302 -16.17 9.62 -42.24
N ALA A 303 -17.39 9.29 -42.65
CA ALA A 303 -18.08 8.09 -42.19
C ALA A 303 -17.31 6.81 -42.57
N GLU A 304 -16.77 6.73 -43.78
CA GLU A 304 -15.98 5.59 -44.21
C GLU A 304 -14.64 5.46 -43.46
N GLU A 305 -13.91 6.55 -43.24
CA GLU A 305 -12.64 6.50 -42.50
C GLU A 305 -12.86 6.17 -41.02
N ILE A 306 -13.87 6.77 -40.38
CA ILE A 306 -14.25 6.45 -39.00
C ILE A 306 -14.63 4.97 -38.85
N ALA A 307 -15.33 4.40 -39.82
CA ALA A 307 -15.72 2.99 -39.81
C ALA A 307 -14.54 2.00 -39.92
N LYS A 308 -13.34 2.47 -40.32
CA LYS A 308 -12.12 1.65 -40.37
C LYS A 308 -11.35 1.67 -39.05
N LEU A 309 -11.65 2.62 -38.16
CA LEU A 309 -10.96 2.72 -36.86
C LEU A 309 -11.30 1.50 -36.01
N THR A 310 -10.32 1.10 -35.20
CA THR A 310 -10.43 0.02 -34.22
C THR A 310 -9.55 0.36 -33.03
N VAL A 311 -9.81 -0.32 -31.92
CA VAL A 311 -9.02 -0.23 -30.68
C VAL A 311 -8.70 -1.64 -30.21
N ASP A 312 -7.72 -1.77 -29.33
CA ASP A 312 -7.42 -3.08 -28.75
C ASP A 312 -8.56 -3.52 -27.84
N LYS A 313 -9.03 -4.75 -28.05
CA LYS A 313 -10.05 -5.38 -27.22
C LYS A 313 -9.36 -6.22 -26.15
N ALA A 314 -9.73 -6.00 -24.88
CA ALA A 314 -9.24 -6.81 -23.77
C ALA A 314 -9.59 -8.30 -23.96
N GLU A 315 -8.73 -9.21 -23.49
CA GLU A 315 -8.98 -10.65 -23.63
C GLU A 315 -9.96 -11.15 -22.56
N SER A 316 -10.06 -10.45 -21.43
CA SER A 316 -10.95 -10.79 -20.32
C SER A 316 -11.31 -9.58 -19.46
N GLU A 317 -12.37 -9.70 -18.66
CA GLU A 317 -12.76 -8.69 -17.68
C GLU A 317 -11.67 -8.46 -16.63
N ASP A 318 -10.90 -9.50 -16.27
CA ASP A 318 -9.84 -9.41 -15.25
C ASP A 318 -8.74 -8.38 -15.61
N GLU A 319 -8.58 -8.05 -16.90
CA GLU A 319 -7.61 -7.06 -17.39
C GLU A 319 -8.07 -5.61 -17.23
N ILE A 320 -9.39 -5.39 -17.16
CA ILE A 320 -9.99 -4.06 -17.26
C ILE A 320 -10.87 -3.72 -16.06
N ILE A 321 -11.17 -4.68 -15.19
CA ILE A 321 -11.95 -4.46 -13.98
C ILE A 321 -11.09 -3.79 -12.90
N SER A 322 -11.70 -2.87 -12.15
CA SER A 322 -11.05 -2.20 -11.03
C SER A 322 -11.42 -2.87 -9.70
N TYR A 323 -10.45 -2.94 -8.78
CA TYR A 323 -10.66 -3.43 -7.43
C TYR A 323 -10.39 -2.31 -6.42
N TYR A 324 -11.34 -2.09 -5.53
CA TYR A 324 -11.28 -1.01 -4.54
C TYR A 324 -11.38 -1.55 -3.13
N ASN A 325 -10.67 -0.89 -2.21
CA ASN A 325 -10.78 -1.10 -0.77
C ASN A 325 -11.47 0.13 -0.16
N LYS A 326 -12.48 -0.10 0.68
CA LYS A 326 -13.30 0.95 1.31
C LYS A 326 -12.50 1.97 2.12
N ASN A 327 -11.34 1.56 2.65
CA ASN A 327 -10.45 2.39 3.46
C ASN A 327 -9.29 2.98 2.64
N SER A 328 -9.31 2.83 1.31
CA SER A 328 -8.29 3.42 0.42
C SER A 328 -8.69 4.82 0.01
N ASN A 329 -7.77 5.78 0.16
CA ASN A 329 -7.94 7.16 -0.33
C ASN A 329 -7.66 7.31 -1.84
N SER A 330 -7.69 6.21 -2.59
CA SER A 330 -7.37 6.21 -4.03
C SER A 330 -8.54 6.60 -4.92
N LEU A 331 -9.76 6.62 -4.38
CA LEU A 331 -10.98 6.98 -5.10
C LEU A 331 -11.44 8.38 -4.74
N ASP A 332 -12.12 9.00 -5.71
CA ASP A 332 -13.03 10.12 -5.44
C ASP A 332 -14.09 9.69 -4.41
N GLU A 333 -14.35 10.56 -3.43
CA GLU A 333 -15.24 10.25 -2.30
C GLU A 333 -16.65 9.88 -2.77
N ALA A 334 -17.18 10.57 -3.78
CA ALA A 334 -18.50 10.29 -4.33
C ALA A 334 -18.54 8.92 -5.03
N VAL A 335 -17.46 8.56 -5.75
CA VAL A 335 -17.34 7.23 -6.36
C VAL A 335 -17.26 6.14 -5.29
N SER A 336 -16.46 6.36 -4.24
CA SER A 336 -16.33 5.41 -3.13
C SER A 336 -17.67 5.19 -2.41
N GLU A 337 -18.35 6.28 -2.03
CA GLU A 337 -19.66 6.21 -1.38
C GLU A 337 -20.69 5.50 -2.26
N PHE A 338 -20.71 5.81 -3.56
CA PHE A 338 -21.61 5.17 -4.51
C PHE A 338 -21.37 3.66 -4.61
N VAL A 339 -20.12 3.24 -4.76
CA VAL A 339 -19.74 1.83 -4.85
C VAL A 339 -20.13 1.09 -3.58
N PHE A 340 -19.75 1.59 -2.40
CA PHE A 340 -19.97 0.86 -1.15
C PHE A 340 -21.40 0.97 -0.58
N SER A 341 -22.25 1.87 -1.10
CA SER A 341 -23.67 1.95 -0.75
C SER A 341 -24.61 1.17 -1.66
N ALA A 342 -24.14 0.73 -2.83
CA ALA A 342 -24.93 -0.05 -3.78
C ALA A 342 -25.38 -1.40 -3.19
N LYS A 343 -26.67 -1.72 -3.38
CA LYS A 343 -27.34 -2.88 -2.75
C LYS A 343 -27.30 -4.17 -3.58
N ASP A 344 -27.20 -4.02 -4.90
CA ASP A 344 -27.28 -5.13 -5.86
C ASP A 344 -26.04 -5.12 -6.75
N ASP A 345 -25.27 -6.21 -6.74
CA ASP A 345 -24.25 -6.45 -7.76
C ASP A 345 -24.93 -6.76 -9.12
N GLY A 346 -24.23 -6.50 -10.23
CA GLY A 346 -24.68 -6.75 -11.60
C GLY A 346 -25.61 -5.69 -12.19
N LYS A 347 -25.89 -4.60 -11.46
CA LYS A 347 -26.65 -3.45 -11.98
C LYS A 347 -25.74 -2.25 -12.14
N ALA A 348 -25.70 -1.71 -13.35
CA ALA A 348 -24.99 -0.47 -13.63
C ALA A 348 -25.88 0.73 -13.33
N ALA A 349 -25.26 1.79 -12.83
CA ALA A 349 -25.93 3.05 -12.55
C ALA A 349 -25.00 4.24 -12.81
N LEU A 350 -25.60 5.43 -12.92
CA LEU A 350 -24.89 6.65 -13.22
C LEU A 350 -24.56 7.43 -11.95
N LEU A 351 -23.32 7.89 -11.83
CA LEU A 351 -22.89 8.89 -10.86
C LEU A 351 -22.43 10.13 -11.63
N LYS A 352 -23.14 11.24 -11.45
CA LYS A 352 -22.81 12.51 -12.09
C LYS A 352 -22.02 13.40 -11.14
N THR A 353 -20.95 14.00 -11.64
CA THR A 353 -20.18 15.05 -10.97
C THR A 353 -20.23 16.32 -11.81
N ASP A 354 -19.54 17.38 -11.40
CA ASP A 354 -19.51 18.63 -12.15
C ASP A 354 -18.78 18.50 -13.50
N ASP A 355 -17.80 17.60 -13.57
CA ASP A 355 -16.87 17.46 -14.69
C ASP A 355 -17.10 16.21 -15.55
N CYS A 356 -17.88 15.23 -15.08
CA CYS A 356 -18.11 13.99 -15.80
C CYS A 356 -19.38 13.25 -15.34
N VAL A 357 -19.70 12.17 -16.05
CA VAL A 357 -20.61 11.12 -15.61
C VAL A 357 -19.90 9.78 -15.63
N TYR A 358 -19.96 9.07 -14.51
CA TYR A 358 -19.49 7.70 -14.40
C TYR A 358 -20.63 6.72 -14.68
N VAL A 359 -20.29 5.65 -15.38
CA VAL A 359 -21.10 4.42 -15.44
C VAL A 359 -20.42 3.42 -14.52
N ILE A 360 -21.12 3.02 -13.46
CA ILE A 360 -20.57 2.18 -12.40
C ILE A 360 -21.44 0.94 -12.27
N ALA A 361 -20.85 -0.24 -12.46
CA ALA A 361 -21.47 -1.51 -12.09
C ALA A 361 -20.59 -2.24 -11.10
N ARG A 362 -21.18 -2.61 -9.96
CA ARG A 362 -20.53 -3.58 -9.06
C ARG A 362 -20.72 -4.97 -9.60
N VAL A 363 -19.71 -5.81 -9.38
CA VAL A 363 -19.80 -7.24 -9.64
C VAL A 363 -19.50 -8.00 -8.36
N ASP A 364 -19.95 -9.26 -8.30
CA ASP A 364 -19.66 -10.13 -7.18
C ASP A 364 -18.15 -10.37 -7.07
N ILE A 365 -17.52 -9.69 -6.13
CA ILE A 365 -16.09 -9.82 -5.85
C ILE A 365 -15.72 -11.23 -5.39
N THR A 366 -16.67 -11.98 -4.84
CA THR A 366 -16.41 -13.37 -4.41
C THR A 366 -16.35 -14.36 -5.57
N ALA A 367 -16.79 -13.96 -6.76
CA ALA A 367 -16.58 -14.70 -8.00
C ALA A 367 -15.22 -14.41 -8.67
N ARG A 368 -14.44 -13.45 -8.16
CA ARG A 368 -13.15 -13.03 -8.74
C ARG A 368 -11.99 -13.88 -8.19
N GLU A 369 -12.02 -15.18 -8.48
CA GLU A 369 -11.11 -16.18 -7.90
C GLU A 369 -9.63 -15.84 -8.04
N LYS A 370 -9.18 -15.41 -9.23
CA LYS A 370 -7.77 -15.05 -9.46
C LYS A 370 -7.33 -13.88 -8.57
N TRP A 371 -8.19 -12.88 -8.43
CA TRP A 371 -7.90 -11.72 -7.58
C TRP A 371 -7.93 -12.10 -6.10
N LEU A 372 -8.88 -12.94 -5.67
CA LEU A 372 -8.93 -13.46 -4.31
C LEU A 372 -7.67 -14.24 -3.97
N GLU A 373 -7.17 -15.06 -4.89
CA GLU A 373 -5.93 -15.81 -4.72
C GLU A 373 -4.72 -14.88 -4.61
N SER A 374 -4.54 -13.94 -5.55
CA SER A 374 -3.40 -13.01 -5.53
C SER A 374 -3.42 -12.05 -4.33
N SER A 375 -4.61 -11.72 -3.83
CA SER A 375 -4.81 -10.76 -2.74
C SER A 375 -4.97 -11.42 -1.38
N ARG A 376 -5.01 -12.76 -1.31
CA ARG A 376 -5.31 -13.50 -0.07
C ARG A 376 -4.42 -13.10 1.08
N ASN A 377 -3.10 -13.04 0.88
CA ASN A 377 -2.18 -12.73 1.98
C ASN A 377 -2.41 -11.30 2.53
N SER A 378 -2.62 -10.31 1.67
CA SER A 378 -2.88 -8.93 2.14
C SER A 378 -4.23 -8.81 2.85
N ILE A 379 -5.25 -9.53 2.38
CA ILE A 379 -6.56 -9.60 3.05
C ILE A 379 -6.42 -10.27 4.42
N LEU A 380 -5.69 -11.39 4.51
CA LEU A 380 -5.46 -12.07 5.78
C LEU A 380 -4.72 -11.15 6.78
N ILE A 381 -3.73 -10.38 6.33
CA ILE A 381 -3.05 -9.38 7.16
C ILE A 381 -4.04 -8.35 7.71
N ASN A 382 -5.01 -7.91 6.92
CA ASN A 382 -6.03 -6.98 7.40
C ASN A 382 -7.00 -7.62 8.41
N ILE A 383 -7.24 -8.94 8.32
CA ILE A 383 -8.11 -9.68 9.26
C ILE A 383 -7.36 -10.01 10.57
N LYS A 384 -6.11 -10.51 10.48
CA LYS A 384 -5.36 -11.11 11.60
C LYS A 384 -4.08 -10.36 11.98
N GLY A 385 -3.76 -9.25 11.35
CA GLY A 385 -2.52 -8.50 11.61
C GLY A 385 -2.39 -8.08 13.07
N THR A 386 -3.44 -7.49 13.65
CA THR A 386 -3.45 -7.09 15.07
C THR A 386 -3.36 -8.29 16.02
N ASP A 387 -4.09 -9.37 15.73
CA ASP A 387 -4.04 -10.61 16.51
C ASP A 387 -2.63 -11.24 16.45
N TYR A 388 -1.99 -11.19 15.28
CA TYR A 388 -0.65 -11.71 15.07
C TYR A 388 0.41 -10.90 15.82
N GLU A 389 0.35 -9.57 15.77
CA GLU A 389 1.25 -8.71 16.56
C GLU A 389 1.08 -8.97 18.05
N SER A 390 -0.17 -9.12 18.52
CA SER A 390 -0.48 -9.44 19.92
C SER A 390 0.09 -10.80 20.32
N PHE A 391 -0.06 -11.82 19.46
CA PHE A 391 0.53 -13.15 19.66
C PHE A 391 2.06 -13.09 19.77
N LEU A 392 2.73 -12.32 18.90
CA LEU A 392 4.18 -12.14 18.97
C LEU A 392 4.58 -11.40 20.26
N ASP A 393 3.88 -10.33 20.64
CA ASP A 393 4.16 -9.58 21.86
C ASP A 393 3.94 -10.40 23.13
N GLU A 394 2.90 -11.22 23.18
CA GLU A 394 2.63 -12.12 24.29
C GLU A 394 3.79 -13.12 24.46
N PHE A 395 4.24 -13.75 23.37
CA PHE A 395 5.41 -14.63 23.42
C PHE A 395 6.67 -13.87 23.85
N ALA A 396 6.90 -12.69 23.26
CA ALA A 396 8.09 -11.89 23.48
C ALA A 396 8.18 -11.30 24.90
N SER A 397 7.04 -11.10 25.56
CA SER A 397 6.95 -10.62 26.96
C SER A 397 7.69 -11.55 27.94
N ASN A 398 7.69 -12.86 27.66
CA ASN A 398 8.32 -13.89 28.49
C ASN A 398 9.84 -14.02 28.28
N LEU A 399 10.40 -13.36 27.26
CA LEU A 399 11.83 -13.43 26.96
C LEU A 399 12.64 -12.58 27.95
N THR A 400 13.72 -13.16 28.49
CA THR A 400 14.67 -12.48 29.37
C THR A 400 15.55 -11.52 28.57
N VAL A 401 16.02 -10.44 29.18
CA VAL A 401 16.86 -9.42 28.53
C VAL A 401 18.04 -9.08 29.42
N GLU A 402 19.25 -9.14 28.86
CA GLU A 402 20.47 -8.64 29.50
C GLU A 402 21.10 -7.58 28.60
N ALA A 403 20.87 -6.32 28.93
CA ALA A 403 21.31 -5.19 28.12
C ALA A 403 22.61 -4.56 28.65
N ASN A 404 23.47 -4.12 27.73
CA ASN A 404 24.58 -3.25 28.05
C ASN A 404 24.08 -1.81 28.24
N SER A 405 23.92 -1.38 29.49
CA SER A 405 23.38 -0.06 29.84
C SER A 405 24.19 1.09 29.26
N TYR A 406 25.52 0.98 29.16
CA TYR A 406 26.32 2.02 28.49
C TYR A 406 25.93 2.17 27.01
N LEU A 407 25.72 1.06 26.31
CA LEU A 407 25.34 1.11 24.90
C LEU A 407 23.93 1.66 24.72
N VAL A 408 22.95 1.17 25.49
CA VAL A 408 21.54 1.59 25.39
C VAL A 408 21.31 3.02 25.87
N ASP A 409 21.90 3.42 27.00
CA ASP A 409 21.56 4.69 27.65
C ASP A 409 22.50 5.84 27.27
N SER A 410 23.69 5.55 26.75
CA SER A 410 24.70 6.57 26.44
C SER A 410 25.17 6.55 24.99
N LYS A 411 25.71 5.42 24.51
CA LYS A 411 26.29 5.34 23.15
C LYS A 411 25.21 5.47 22.08
N TYR A 412 24.07 4.83 22.25
CA TYR A 412 22.96 4.77 21.29
C TYR A 412 21.67 5.34 21.88
N LYS A 413 21.78 6.41 22.66
CA LYS A 413 20.60 7.11 23.18
C LYS A 413 19.73 7.65 22.02
N PRO A 414 18.39 7.59 22.12
CA PRO A 414 17.49 7.98 21.02
C PRO A 414 17.69 9.39 20.47
N GLU A 415 18.09 10.36 21.31
CA GLU A 415 18.23 11.77 20.92
C GLU A 415 19.31 12.00 19.84
N LYS A 416 20.15 10.99 19.57
CA LYS A 416 21.09 11.04 18.45
C LYS A 416 20.40 11.00 17.09
N LEU A 417 19.19 10.44 17.00
CA LEU A 417 18.41 10.33 15.77
C LEU A 417 17.86 11.67 15.28
N GLU A 418 17.60 12.62 16.19
CA GLU A 418 17.10 13.97 15.84
C GLU A 418 18.11 14.75 14.99
N ASN A 419 19.41 14.48 15.16
CA ASN A 419 20.49 15.14 14.42
C ASN A 419 20.87 14.42 13.12
N ALA A 420 20.29 13.25 12.86
CA ALA A 420 20.58 12.43 11.67
C ALA A 420 19.54 12.61 10.55
N SER A 421 18.46 13.34 10.80
CA SER A 421 17.48 13.73 9.80
C SER A 421 17.79 15.14 9.29
N PRO A 422 17.93 15.36 7.97
CA PRO A 422 17.94 16.72 7.44
C PRO A 422 16.65 17.42 7.88
N ALA A 423 16.76 18.69 8.24
CA ALA A 423 15.60 19.55 8.41
C ALA A 423 14.86 19.60 7.05
N LEU A 424 13.61 19.15 7.04
CA LEU A 424 12.68 19.38 5.93
C LEU A 424 12.31 20.85 5.83
#